data_AF-A0A1A8M027-F1
#
_entry.id   AF-A0A1A8M027-F1
#
_cell.length_a   1.000
_cell.length_b   1.000
_cell.length_c   1.000
_cell.angle_alpha   90.00
_cell.angle_beta   90.00
_cell.angle_gamma   90.00
#
_symmetry.space_group_name_H-M   'P 1'
#
loop_
_entity.id
_entity.type
_entity.pdbx_description
1 polymer ?
#
loop_
_entity_poly.entity_id
_entity_poly.type
_entity_poly.pdbx_seq_one_letter_code
_entity_poly.pdbx_strand_id
1 'polypeptide(L)'
;MIVNKTLSSFFKVSHTLHLSAVSPSYYRFHVEHLQSDDCSKDKTQQSQFVTWQFETEYRGSDFTAAVTVANPDILRESVILVAHFLQSVSSGLVLGGELVYHRGRAEEGGILTLAGQYSGPNWVATLNAGKGGAHASYYHRANKQIQVGVEFEASTRTQETTTSFGYQMELPEANMVFRGMINSRCIIGGVLEKRLTPLPATLIMGAFVNHRGDKLQVGLGVNVG
;
A
#
# COMPACT_ATOMS: atom_id res chain seq x y z
N MET A 1 -6.89 18.53 4.92
CA MET A 1 -7.53 18.41 6.24
C MET A 1 -8.50 17.26 6.19
N ILE A 2 -8.42 16.33 7.15
CA ILE A 2 -9.38 15.23 7.29
C ILE A 2 -10.10 15.43 8.62
N VAL A 3 -11.42 15.34 8.59
CA VAL A 3 -12.27 15.37 9.79
C VAL A 3 -13.03 14.05 9.82
N ASN A 4 -12.74 13.24 10.81
CA ASN A 4 -13.44 11.98 11.05
C ASN A 4 -14.39 12.18 12.22
N LYS A 5 -15.67 11.85 12.02
CA LYS A 5 -16.69 11.80 13.06
C LYS A 5 -17.23 10.39 13.17
N THR A 6 -17.07 9.81 14.35
CA THR A 6 -17.73 8.54 14.68
C THR A 6 -19.11 8.86 15.26
N LEU A 7 -20.18 8.53 14.55
CA LEU A 7 -21.55 8.77 15.02
C LEU A 7 -22.06 7.59 15.89
N SER A 8 -21.55 6.37 15.65
CA SER A 8 -21.76 5.19 16.50
C SER A 8 -20.64 4.16 16.29
N SER A 9 -20.58 3.09 17.10
CA SER A 9 -19.62 1.99 16.92
C SER A 9 -19.67 1.32 15.54
N PHE A 10 -20.82 1.40 14.87
CA PHE A 10 -21.08 0.78 13.57
C PHE A 10 -21.06 1.78 12.40
N PHE A 11 -20.98 3.08 12.67
CA PHE A 11 -21.12 4.11 11.63
C PHE A 11 -20.08 5.21 11.78
N LYS A 12 -19.16 5.25 10.82
CA LYS A 12 -18.09 6.25 10.73
C LYS A 12 -18.31 7.13 9.51
N VAL A 13 -18.21 8.44 9.73
CA VAL A 13 -18.31 9.45 8.68
C VAL A 13 -16.99 10.21 8.59
N SER A 14 -16.47 10.38 7.39
CA SER A 14 -15.21 11.04 7.12
C SER A 14 -15.40 12.12 6.06
N HIS A 15 -14.94 13.33 6.38
CA HIS A 15 -14.87 14.46 5.48
C HIS A 15 -13.39 14.72 5.17
N THR A 16 -13.00 14.59 3.91
CA THR A 16 -11.65 14.87 3.45
C THR A 16 -11.66 16.08 2.54
N LEU A 17 -10.97 17.14 2.95
CA LEU A 17 -10.70 18.33 2.13
C LEU A 17 -9.23 18.31 1.71
N HIS A 18 -8.99 18.13 0.42
CA HIS A 18 -7.66 18.11 -0.17
C HIS A 18 -7.44 19.38 -0.99
N LEU A 19 -6.56 20.23 -0.50
CA LEU A 19 -6.08 21.40 -1.23
C LEU A 19 -4.68 21.07 -1.76
N SER A 20 -4.46 21.35 -3.03
CA SER A 20 -3.19 21.04 -3.69
C SER A 20 -2.77 22.19 -4.59
N ALA A 21 -1.46 22.43 -4.64
CA ALA A 21 -0.85 23.39 -5.56
C ALA A 21 -0.58 22.79 -6.94
N VAL A 22 -0.70 21.46 -7.09
CA VAL A 22 -0.28 20.72 -8.31
C VAL A 22 -1.42 19.92 -8.94
N SER A 23 -2.49 19.68 -8.20
CA SER A 23 -3.69 18.96 -8.64
C SER A 23 -4.95 19.73 -8.26
N PRO A 24 -6.09 19.51 -8.94
CA PRO A 24 -7.33 20.14 -8.57
C PRO A 24 -7.68 19.86 -7.12
N SER A 25 -8.05 20.92 -6.40
CA SER A 25 -8.57 20.78 -5.05
C SER A 25 -9.90 20.05 -5.09
N TYR A 26 -10.13 19.15 -4.14
CA TYR A 26 -11.38 18.38 -4.09
C TYR A 26 -11.82 18.14 -2.65
N TYR A 27 -13.11 17.88 -2.53
CA TYR A 27 -13.75 17.47 -1.30
C TYR A 27 -14.32 16.06 -1.50
N ARG A 28 -14.06 15.18 -0.53
CA ARG A 28 -14.55 13.81 -0.51
C ARG A 28 -15.29 13.56 0.79
N PHE A 29 -16.55 13.14 0.65
CA PHE A 29 -17.35 12.60 1.73
C PHE A 29 -17.31 11.07 1.67
N HIS A 30 -17.04 10.43 2.80
CA HIS A 30 -16.95 8.98 2.91
C HIS A 30 -17.71 8.50 4.14
N VAL A 31 -18.46 7.41 3.99
CA VAL A 31 -19.22 6.78 5.06
C VAL A 31 -18.86 5.31 5.08
N GLU A 32 -18.54 4.79 6.26
CA GLU A 32 -18.24 3.38 6.49
C GLU A 32 -19.24 2.82 7.51
N HIS A 33 -19.97 1.78 7.09
CA HIS A 33 -20.81 0.98 7.97
C HIS A 33 -20.10 -0.35 8.26
N LEU A 34 -19.78 -0.59 9.53
CA LEU A 34 -19.24 -1.87 9.98
C LEU A 34 -20.41 -2.79 10.28
N GLN A 35 -20.79 -3.64 9.33
CA GLN A 35 -21.76 -4.70 9.56
C GLN A 35 -21.03 -5.94 10.06
N SER A 36 -21.47 -6.49 11.19
CA SER A 36 -21.08 -7.80 11.68
C SER A 36 -21.79 -8.86 10.84
N ASP A 37 -21.21 -9.20 9.69
CA ASP A 37 -21.16 -10.55 9.10
C ASP A 37 -20.54 -10.47 7.68
N ASP A 38 -19.76 -11.51 7.37
CA ASP A 38 -18.99 -11.73 6.14
C ASP A 38 -19.83 -11.45 4.88
N CYS A 39 -19.57 -10.33 4.20
CA CYS A 39 -19.97 -10.13 2.81
C CYS A 39 -19.07 -9.08 2.13
N SER A 40 -18.56 -9.48 0.97
CA SER A 40 -17.65 -8.81 0.05
C SER A 40 -17.80 -7.29 -0.07
N LYS A 41 -16.66 -6.59 0.00
CA LYS A 41 -16.56 -5.12 -0.09
C LYS A 41 -16.66 -4.64 -1.53
N ASP A 42 -17.84 -4.16 -1.95
CA ASP A 42 -17.99 -3.37 -3.18
C ASP A 42 -17.65 -1.89 -2.94
N LYS A 43 -16.75 -1.34 -3.76
CA LYS A 43 -16.52 0.12 -3.85
C LYS A 43 -17.09 0.65 -5.16
N THR A 44 -18.25 1.29 -5.11
CA THR A 44 -18.80 2.05 -6.23
C THR A 44 -18.50 3.54 -6.10
N GLN A 45 -17.71 4.09 -7.03
CA GLN A 45 -17.57 5.54 -7.25
C GLN A 45 -18.41 5.92 -8.49
N GLN A 46 -19.33 6.87 -8.32
CA GLN A 46 -20.32 7.26 -9.31
C GLN A 46 -19.74 8.24 -10.35
N SER A 47 -19.47 7.76 -11.57
CA SER A 47 -19.73 8.39 -12.88
C SER A 47 -18.90 7.68 -13.95
N GLN A 48 -19.59 7.06 -14.92
CA GLN A 48 -19.15 5.96 -15.82
C GLN A 48 -19.03 4.59 -15.12
N PHE A 49 -19.59 3.53 -15.71
CA PHE A 49 -19.35 2.14 -15.30
C PHE A 49 -17.92 1.76 -15.71
N VAL A 50 -16.93 2.14 -14.89
CA VAL A 50 -15.52 2.12 -15.33
C VAL A 50 -14.84 0.75 -15.14
N THR A 51 -15.16 -0.04 -14.11
CA THR A 51 -14.47 -1.32 -13.84
C THR A 51 -15.24 -2.19 -12.84
N TRP A 52 -15.34 -3.50 -13.08
CA TRP A 52 -15.87 -4.49 -12.12
C TRP A 52 -14.72 -5.39 -11.66
N GLN A 53 -14.57 -5.62 -10.36
CA GLN A 53 -13.52 -6.50 -9.80
C GLN A 53 -14.16 -7.45 -8.80
N PHE A 54 -13.97 -8.76 -9.01
CA PHE A 54 -14.37 -9.83 -8.09
C PHE A 54 -13.11 -10.43 -7.48
N GLU A 55 -13.11 -10.61 -6.16
CA GLU A 55 -11.98 -11.19 -5.43
C GLU A 55 -12.50 -12.29 -4.52
N THR A 56 -11.81 -13.42 -4.51
CA THR A 56 -12.14 -14.58 -3.67
C THR A 56 -10.86 -15.04 -2.98
N GLU A 57 -10.82 -14.91 -1.67
CA GLU A 57 -9.71 -15.36 -0.83
C GLU A 57 -10.14 -16.60 -0.05
N TYR A 58 -9.27 -17.59 -0.01
CA TYR A 58 -9.42 -18.80 0.79
C TYR A 58 -8.16 -18.99 1.64
N ARG A 59 -8.35 -18.96 2.96
CA ARG A 59 -7.27 -19.12 3.93
C ARG A 59 -7.39 -20.47 4.63
N GLY A 60 -6.46 -21.36 4.31
CA GLY A 60 -6.27 -22.64 5.00
C GLY A 60 -5.42 -22.51 6.27
N SER A 61 -5.07 -23.64 6.88
CA SER A 61 -4.15 -23.71 8.03
C SER A 61 -2.73 -23.28 7.67
N ASP A 62 -2.24 -23.75 6.51
CA ASP A 62 -0.84 -23.63 6.11
C ASP A 62 -0.66 -22.94 4.74
N PHE A 63 -1.76 -22.51 4.12
CA PHE A 63 -1.74 -21.82 2.82
C PHE A 63 -2.84 -20.77 2.71
N THR A 64 -2.61 -19.79 1.85
CA THR A 64 -3.60 -18.79 1.43
C THR A 64 -3.64 -18.78 -0.09
N ALA A 65 -4.83 -18.92 -0.67
CA ALA A 65 -5.08 -18.79 -2.09
C ALA A 65 -6.04 -17.62 -2.32
N ALA A 66 -5.75 -16.76 -3.28
CA ALA A 66 -6.65 -15.69 -3.67
C ALA A 66 -6.77 -15.62 -5.18
N VAL A 67 -7.98 -15.40 -5.69
CA VAL A 67 -8.26 -15.23 -7.11
C VAL A 67 -9.04 -13.95 -7.30
N THR A 68 -8.51 -13.07 -8.16
CA THR A 68 -9.10 -11.79 -8.51
C THR A 68 -9.39 -11.75 -10.00
N VAL A 69 -10.65 -11.50 -10.35
CA VAL A 69 -11.13 -11.27 -11.71
C VAL A 69 -11.45 -9.79 -11.86
N ALA A 70 -10.67 -9.09 -12.67
CA ALA A 70 -10.87 -7.67 -12.94
C ALA A 70 -11.28 -7.44 -14.40
N ASN A 71 -12.27 -6.57 -14.57
CA ASN A 71 -12.81 -6.09 -15.83
C ASN A 71 -13.15 -7.19 -16.85
N PRO A 72 -13.95 -8.21 -16.47
CA PRO A 72 -14.44 -9.18 -17.44
C PRO A 72 -15.41 -8.51 -18.42
N ASP A 73 -15.01 -8.39 -19.69
CA ASP A 73 -15.87 -7.91 -20.78
C ASP A 73 -16.04 -9.03 -21.82
N ILE A 74 -17.23 -9.63 -21.81
CA ILE A 74 -17.61 -10.74 -22.71
C ILE A 74 -17.65 -10.29 -24.17
N LEU A 75 -18.03 -9.03 -24.45
CA LEU A 75 -18.13 -8.50 -25.82
C LEU A 75 -16.77 -8.15 -26.42
N ARG A 76 -15.81 -7.82 -25.56
CA ARG A 76 -14.44 -7.47 -25.97
C ARG A 76 -13.45 -8.60 -25.74
N GLU A 77 -13.89 -9.76 -25.24
CA GLU A 77 -13.04 -10.88 -24.79
C GLU A 77 -11.86 -10.42 -23.93
N SER A 78 -12.10 -9.42 -23.09
CA SER A 78 -11.08 -8.84 -22.23
C SER A 78 -11.27 -9.34 -20.82
N VAL A 79 -10.21 -9.84 -20.19
CA VAL A 79 -10.24 -10.24 -18.79
C VAL A 79 -8.84 -10.13 -18.18
N ILE A 80 -8.80 -9.68 -16.93
CA ILE A 80 -7.61 -9.76 -16.09
C ILE A 80 -7.91 -10.76 -14.98
N LEU A 81 -7.11 -11.81 -14.91
CA LEU A 81 -7.15 -12.81 -13.86
C LEU A 81 -5.85 -12.72 -13.08
N VAL A 82 -5.95 -12.57 -11.77
CA VAL A 82 -4.80 -12.62 -10.86
C VAL A 82 -5.03 -13.76 -9.89
N ALA A 83 -4.10 -14.70 -9.84
CA ALA A 83 -4.14 -15.80 -8.88
C ALA A 83 -2.91 -15.72 -7.99
N HIS A 84 -3.12 -15.64 -6.68
CA HIS A 84 -2.07 -15.69 -5.66
C HIS A 84 -2.17 -17.01 -4.91
N PHE A 85 -1.01 -17.61 -4.66
CA PHE A 85 -0.91 -18.77 -3.79
C PHE A 85 0.32 -18.62 -2.91
N LEU A 86 0.15 -18.67 -1.60
CA LEU A 86 1.23 -18.62 -0.61
C LEU A 86 1.07 -19.80 0.34
N GLN A 87 2.17 -20.51 0.61
CA GLN A 87 2.21 -21.67 1.49
C GLN A 87 3.36 -21.55 2.49
N SER A 88 3.05 -21.81 3.76
CA SER A 88 4.03 -21.93 4.83
C SER A 88 4.77 -23.27 4.69
N VAL A 89 6.06 -23.22 4.36
CA VAL A 89 6.91 -24.41 4.21
C VAL A 89 7.63 -24.75 5.50
N SER A 90 7.90 -23.74 6.34
CA SER A 90 8.53 -23.88 7.65
C SER A 90 8.01 -22.78 8.59
N SER A 91 8.33 -22.85 9.88
CA SER A 91 7.84 -21.92 10.92
C SER A 91 8.20 -20.44 10.68
N GLY A 92 9.16 -20.17 9.80
CA GLY A 92 9.55 -18.82 9.40
C GLY A 92 9.69 -18.62 7.90
N LEU A 93 9.31 -19.59 7.05
CA LEU A 93 9.48 -19.48 5.59
C LEU A 93 8.14 -19.72 4.89
N VAL A 94 7.68 -18.71 4.17
CA VAL A 94 6.50 -18.76 3.30
C VAL A 94 6.98 -18.62 1.86
N LEU A 95 6.56 -19.53 0.99
CA LEU A 95 6.85 -19.49 -0.43
C LEU A 95 5.55 -19.52 -1.22
N GLY A 96 5.58 -18.97 -2.42
CA GLY A 96 4.43 -19.03 -3.29
C GLY A 96 4.65 -18.27 -4.59
N GLY A 97 3.56 -17.83 -5.18
CA GLY A 97 3.60 -17.09 -6.42
C GLY A 97 2.30 -16.38 -6.75
N GLU A 98 2.43 -15.52 -7.73
CA GLU A 98 1.38 -14.73 -8.32
C GLU A 98 1.40 -14.96 -9.83
N LEU A 99 0.25 -15.35 -10.38
CA LEU A 99 0.02 -15.45 -11.81
C LEU A 99 -0.95 -14.36 -12.22
N VAL A 100 -0.45 -13.40 -13.00
CA VAL A 100 -1.27 -12.38 -13.66
C VAL A 100 -1.46 -12.81 -15.10
N TYR A 101 -2.68 -13.16 -15.46
CA TYR A 101 -3.10 -13.41 -16.83
C TYR A 101 -3.97 -12.26 -17.31
N HIS A 102 -3.56 -11.59 -18.38
CA HIS A 102 -4.37 -10.58 -19.03
C HIS A 102 -4.59 -10.98 -20.49
N ARG A 103 -5.85 -10.98 -20.89
CA ARG A 103 -6.27 -11.18 -22.27
C ARG A 103 -7.04 -9.95 -22.70
N GLY A 104 -6.63 -9.35 -23.81
CA GLY A 104 -7.36 -8.31 -24.53
C GLY A 104 -7.48 -8.66 -26.01
N ARG A 105 -8.22 -7.86 -26.79
CA ARG A 105 -8.48 -8.13 -28.22
C ARG A 105 -7.23 -8.30 -29.09
N ALA A 106 -6.11 -7.69 -28.72
CA ALA A 106 -4.88 -7.68 -29.53
C ALA A 106 -3.67 -8.29 -28.82
N GLU A 107 -3.73 -8.46 -27.49
CA GLU A 107 -2.59 -8.90 -26.68
C GLU A 107 -3.05 -9.90 -25.63
N GLU A 108 -2.35 -11.03 -25.59
CA GLU A 108 -2.45 -12.04 -24.54
C GLU A 108 -1.10 -12.13 -23.82
N GLY A 109 -1.14 -12.10 -22.50
CA GLY A 109 0.06 -12.12 -21.69
C GLY A 109 -0.17 -12.80 -20.35
N GLY A 110 0.81 -13.60 -19.94
CA GLY A 110 0.91 -14.18 -18.61
C GLY A 110 2.22 -13.75 -17.96
N ILE A 111 2.14 -13.26 -16.72
CA ILE A 111 3.29 -12.97 -15.87
C ILE A 111 3.19 -13.85 -14.64
N LEU A 112 4.16 -14.76 -14.50
CA LEU A 112 4.37 -15.50 -13.28
C LEU A 112 5.45 -14.80 -12.45
N THR A 113 5.13 -14.56 -11.19
CA THR A 113 6.04 -14.00 -10.18
C THR A 113 6.12 -14.99 -9.04
N LEU A 114 7.31 -15.42 -8.68
CA LEU A 114 7.56 -16.21 -7.49
C LEU A 114 7.74 -15.25 -6.31
N ALA A 115 7.17 -15.59 -5.17
CA ALA A 115 7.24 -14.81 -3.94
C ALA A 115 7.79 -15.68 -2.80
N GLY A 116 8.67 -15.09 -2.00
CA GLY A 116 9.22 -15.71 -0.79
C GLY A 116 9.27 -14.70 0.33
N GLN A 117 8.89 -15.13 1.52
CA GLN A 117 8.99 -14.37 2.75
C GLN A 117 9.67 -15.21 3.82
N TYR A 118 10.69 -14.64 4.45
CA TYR A 118 11.34 -15.22 5.61
C TYR A 118 11.18 -14.31 6.82
N SER A 119 10.57 -14.85 7.87
CA SER A 119 10.28 -14.16 9.12
C SER A 119 11.19 -14.69 10.23
N GLY A 120 12.14 -13.86 10.64
CA GLY A 120 12.96 -14.06 11.84
C GLY A 120 12.31 -13.44 13.08
N PRO A 121 13.00 -13.47 14.25
CA PRO A 121 12.45 -12.96 15.51
C PRO A 121 12.22 -11.44 15.51
N ASN A 122 13.13 -10.67 14.89
CA ASN A 122 13.09 -9.20 14.88
C ASN A 122 13.19 -8.61 13.46
N TRP A 123 13.16 -9.45 12.42
CA TRP A 123 13.36 -9.05 11.04
C TRP A 123 12.56 -9.91 10.08
N VAL A 124 12.20 -9.34 8.94
CA VAL A 124 11.48 -10.02 7.86
C VAL A 124 12.15 -9.67 6.55
N ALA A 125 12.46 -10.67 5.74
CA ALA A 125 12.94 -10.47 4.38
C ALA A 125 11.89 -11.00 3.39
N THR A 126 11.66 -10.28 2.30
CA THR A 126 10.82 -10.74 1.21
C THR A 126 11.57 -10.66 -0.11
N LEU A 127 11.27 -11.56 -1.03
CA LEU A 127 11.78 -11.55 -2.38
C LEU A 127 10.66 -11.97 -3.34
N ASN A 128 10.33 -11.09 -4.28
CA ASN A 128 9.45 -11.36 -5.39
C ASN A 128 10.28 -11.31 -6.67
N ALA A 129 10.21 -12.33 -7.51
CA ALA A 129 10.95 -12.39 -8.76
C ALA A 129 10.10 -13.02 -9.86
N GLY A 130 9.99 -12.33 -10.99
CA GLY A 130 9.20 -12.79 -12.14
C GLY A 130 9.65 -12.14 -13.43
N LYS A 131 8.91 -12.40 -14.51
CA LYS A 131 9.21 -11.81 -15.83
C LYS A 131 9.15 -10.28 -15.82
N GLY A 132 8.36 -9.69 -14.92
CA GLY A 132 8.21 -8.23 -14.80
C GLY A 132 9.38 -7.54 -14.11
N GLY A 133 10.18 -8.27 -13.33
CA GLY A 133 11.22 -7.70 -12.49
C GLY A 133 11.45 -8.48 -11.20
N ALA A 134 12.28 -7.94 -10.33
CA ALA A 134 12.52 -8.42 -8.99
C ALA A 134 12.27 -7.32 -7.96
N HIS A 135 11.67 -7.67 -6.83
CA HIS A 135 11.45 -6.79 -5.71
C HIS A 135 11.88 -7.49 -4.42
N ALA A 136 12.88 -6.97 -3.76
CA ALA A 136 13.35 -7.47 -2.47
C ALA A 136 13.08 -6.43 -1.39
N SER A 137 12.62 -6.87 -0.22
CA SER A 137 12.48 -5.99 0.94
C SER A 137 13.11 -6.63 2.17
N TYR A 138 13.67 -5.81 3.04
CA TYR A 138 14.23 -6.21 4.31
C TYR A 138 13.76 -5.25 5.38
N TYR A 139 12.97 -5.75 6.31
CA TYR A 139 12.48 -5.04 7.48
C TYR A 139 13.22 -5.52 8.72
N HIS A 140 13.64 -4.59 9.56
CA HIS A 140 14.28 -4.89 10.83
C HIS A 140 13.80 -3.96 11.94
N ARG A 141 13.34 -4.55 13.03
CA ARG A 141 12.97 -3.82 14.24
C ARG A 141 14.16 -3.77 15.19
N ALA A 142 14.91 -2.68 15.12
CA ALA A 142 16.08 -2.47 15.97
C ALA A 142 15.70 -2.32 17.45
N ASN A 143 14.65 -1.54 17.74
CA ASN A 143 14.17 -1.28 19.10
C ASN A 143 12.64 -1.10 19.12
N LYS A 144 12.04 -0.94 20.31
CA LYS A 144 10.60 -0.64 20.43
C LYS A 144 10.22 0.67 19.73
N GLN A 145 11.13 1.63 19.70
CA GLN A 145 10.97 2.96 19.13
C GLN A 145 11.45 3.07 17.68
N ILE A 146 12.40 2.24 17.24
CA ILE A 146 13.07 2.41 15.95
C ILE A 146 12.87 1.16 15.08
N GLN A 147 12.35 1.39 13.88
CA GLN A 147 12.16 0.38 12.85
C GLN A 147 12.84 0.86 11.58
N VAL A 148 13.48 -0.05 10.87
CA VAL A 148 14.25 0.25 9.65
C VAL A 148 13.80 -0.69 8.55
N GLY A 149 13.75 -0.19 7.33
CA GLY A 149 13.37 -0.95 6.14
C GLY A 149 14.28 -0.60 4.96
N VAL A 150 14.59 -1.59 4.15
CA VAL A 150 15.26 -1.42 2.86
C VAL A 150 14.42 -2.12 1.81
N GLU A 151 14.19 -1.44 0.70
CA GLU A 151 13.50 -1.96 -0.47
C GLU A 151 14.42 -1.85 -1.67
N PHE A 152 14.43 -2.88 -2.49
CA PHE A 152 15.15 -2.92 -3.75
C PHE A 152 14.16 -3.36 -4.83
N GLU A 153 13.93 -2.48 -5.79
CA GLU A 153 13.06 -2.71 -6.93
C GLU A 153 13.88 -2.71 -8.21
N ALA A 154 13.77 -3.77 -9.00
CA ALA A 154 14.37 -3.90 -10.32
C ALA A 154 13.28 -4.25 -11.32
N SER A 155 12.98 -3.33 -12.24
CA SER A 155 11.96 -3.54 -13.26
C SER A 155 12.61 -3.89 -14.59
N THR A 156 12.29 -5.07 -15.12
CA THR A 156 12.81 -5.49 -16.44
C THR A 156 12.17 -4.67 -17.57
N ARG A 157 10.95 -4.16 -17.35
CA ARG A 157 10.21 -3.36 -18.34
C ARG A 157 10.83 -1.98 -18.55
N THR A 158 11.15 -1.28 -17.46
CA THR A 158 11.74 0.06 -17.54
C THR A 158 13.27 0.03 -17.57
N GLN A 159 13.87 -1.13 -17.32
CA GLN A 159 15.32 -1.30 -17.11
C GLN A 159 15.87 -0.40 -16.00
N GLU A 160 15.03 -0.03 -15.04
CA GLU A 160 15.41 0.79 -13.90
C GLU A 160 15.56 -0.08 -12.66
N THR A 161 16.56 0.27 -11.85
CA THR A 161 16.72 -0.26 -10.50
C THR A 161 16.62 0.89 -9.50
N THR A 162 15.94 0.67 -8.39
CA THR A 162 15.76 1.67 -7.35
C THR A 162 15.91 1.01 -6.00
N THR A 163 16.81 1.54 -5.19
CA THR A 163 17.00 1.12 -3.81
C THR A 163 16.50 2.22 -2.91
N SER A 164 15.63 1.89 -1.97
CA SER A 164 15.05 2.80 -0.99
C SER A 164 15.41 2.33 0.40
N PHE A 165 15.93 3.24 1.22
CA PHE A 165 16.15 3.03 2.64
C PHE A 165 15.18 3.91 3.41
N GLY A 166 14.48 3.35 4.39
CA GLY A 166 13.55 4.07 5.23
C GLY A 166 13.70 3.71 6.69
N TYR A 167 13.32 4.63 7.56
CA TYR A 167 13.22 4.38 8.99
C TYR A 167 11.98 5.04 9.58
N GLN A 168 11.46 4.43 10.63
CA GLN A 168 10.39 4.97 11.45
C GLN A 168 10.87 5.05 12.89
N MET A 169 10.79 6.25 13.46
CA MET A 169 11.06 6.53 14.86
C MET A 169 9.77 6.95 15.55
N GLU A 170 9.36 6.18 16.55
CA GLU A 170 8.21 6.46 17.40
C GLU A 170 8.68 6.93 18.76
N LEU A 171 8.31 8.17 19.11
CA LEU A 171 8.62 8.84 20.36
C LEU A 171 7.33 8.93 21.20
N PRO A 172 7.04 7.92 22.03
CA PRO A 172 5.80 7.89 22.81
C PRO A 172 5.70 9.04 23.82
N GLU A 173 6.83 9.45 24.42
CA GLU A 173 6.89 10.56 25.36
C GLU A 173 6.47 11.90 24.73
N ALA A 174 6.77 12.07 23.45
CA ALA A 174 6.41 13.25 22.68
C ALA A 174 5.14 13.04 21.84
N ASN A 175 4.43 11.91 21.95
CA ASN A 175 3.28 11.57 21.11
C ASN A 175 3.52 11.82 19.61
N MET A 176 4.70 11.41 19.13
CA MET A 176 5.23 11.79 17.83
C MET A 176 5.78 10.57 17.07
N VAL A 177 5.52 10.51 15.77
CA VAL A 177 6.08 9.51 14.87
C VAL A 177 6.80 10.25 13.75
N PHE A 178 8.08 9.96 13.55
CA PHE A 178 8.87 10.45 12.44
C PHE A 178 9.18 9.31 11.48
N ARG A 179 9.01 9.54 10.18
CA ARG A 179 9.32 8.59 9.11
C ARG A 179 10.26 9.28 8.14
N GLY A 180 11.43 8.70 7.90
CA GLY A 180 12.40 9.19 6.93
C GLY A 180 12.62 8.17 5.81
N MET A 181 12.90 8.64 4.60
CA MET A 181 13.28 7.81 3.46
C MET A 181 14.36 8.50 2.62
N ILE A 182 15.26 7.72 2.06
CA ILE A 182 16.18 8.11 1.00
C ILE A 182 16.19 7.02 -0.07
N ASN A 183 16.25 7.40 -1.34
CA ASN A 183 16.38 6.44 -2.43
C ASN A 183 17.57 6.72 -3.36
N SER A 184 17.91 5.75 -4.20
CA SER A 184 18.99 5.84 -5.19
C SER A 184 18.75 6.86 -6.30
N ARG A 185 17.53 7.42 -6.41
CA ARG A 185 17.21 8.53 -7.31
C ARG A 185 17.51 9.90 -6.69
N CYS A 186 18.19 9.93 -5.54
CA CYS A 186 18.50 11.14 -4.77
C CYS A 186 17.24 11.90 -4.30
N ILE A 187 16.16 11.16 -4.04
CA ILE A 187 14.97 11.70 -3.40
C ILE A 187 15.09 11.41 -1.90
N ILE A 188 14.98 12.47 -1.10
CA ILE A 188 15.00 12.41 0.36
C ILE A 188 13.66 12.93 0.85
N GLY A 189 13.02 12.16 1.75
CA GLY A 189 11.70 12.45 2.26
C GLY A 189 11.62 12.28 3.76
N GLY A 190 10.79 13.10 4.39
CA GLY A 190 10.48 13.00 5.81
C GLY A 190 9.01 13.33 6.06
N VAL A 191 8.37 12.57 6.94
CA VAL A 191 7.02 12.82 7.44
C VAL A 191 7.06 12.81 8.97
N LEU A 192 6.54 13.87 9.58
CA LEU A 192 6.33 14.00 11.01
C LEU A 192 4.84 13.98 11.31
N GLU A 193 4.41 13.00 12.09
CA GLU A 193 3.07 12.94 12.66
C GLU A 193 3.17 13.27 14.15
N LYS A 194 2.50 14.34 14.58
CA LYS A 194 2.46 14.79 15.96
C LYS A 194 1.02 14.79 16.44
N ARG A 195 0.71 13.94 17.40
CA ARG A 195 -0.58 14.00 18.10
C ARG A 195 -0.52 15.15 19.10
N LEU A 196 -1.48 16.04 18.96
CA LEU A 196 -1.65 17.17 19.86
C LEU A 196 -2.38 16.67 21.11
N THR A 197 -2.03 17.23 22.25
CA THR A 197 -2.70 16.95 23.54
C THR A 197 -2.95 18.34 24.13
N PRO A 198 -4.17 18.68 24.57
CA PRO A 198 -5.32 17.82 24.89
C PRO A 198 -6.33 17.57 23.73
N LEU A 199 -6.15 18.18 22.56
CA LEU A 199 -7.10 18.06 21.45
C LEU A 199 -6.95 16.71 20.70
N PRO A 200 -8.02 16.02 20.28
CA PRO A 200 -7.94 14.79 19.48
C PRO A 200 -7.58 15.08 18.01
N ALA A 201 -6.51 15.85 17.81
CA ALA A 201 -6.01 16.26 16.52
C ALA A 201 -4.59 15.74 16.31
N THR A 202 -4.31 15.30 15.09
CA THR A 202 -2.97 14.89 14.64
C THR A 202 -2.51 15.85 13.57
N LEU A 203 -1.39 16.53 13.83
CA LEU A 203 -0.67 17.33 12.86
C LEU A 203 0.25 16.42 12.06
N ILE A 204 0.21 16.53 10.74
CA ILE A 204 1.06 15.77 9.81
C ILE A 204 1.82 16.77 8.97
N MET A 205 3.15 16.74 9.02
CA MET A 205 4.03 17.58 8.22
C MET A 205 4.90 16.67 7.36
N GLY A 206 5.07 17.00 6.08
CA GLY A 206 5.92 16.21 5.20
C GLY A 206 6.69 17.08 4.24
N ALA A 207 7.90 16.67 3.92
CA ALA A 207 8.72 17.30 2.89
C ALA A 207 9.48 16.24 2.10
N PHE A 208 9.52 16.40 0.78
CA PHE A 208 10.25 15.56 -0.15
C PHE A 208 11.09 16.45 -1.07
N VAL A 209 12.39 16.17 -1.12
CA VAL A 209 13.36 16.86 -1.95
C VAL A 209 13.87 15.88 -2.99
N ASN A 210 13.71 16.20 -4.27
CA ASN A 210 14.38 15.51 -5.36
C ASN A 210 15.58 16.33 -5.79
N HIS A 211 16.78 15.92 -5.37
CA HIS A 211 18.03 16.63 -5.68
C HIS A 211 18.43 16.54 -7.15
N ARG A 212 18.00 15.49 -7.88
CA ARG A 212 18.36 15.32 -9.29
C ARG A 212 17.46 16.14 -10.21
N GLY A 213 16.21 16.34 -9.81
CA GLY A 213 15.21 17.08 -10.57
C GLY A 213 14.94 18.48 -10.04
N ASP A 214 15.67 18.94 -9.02
CA ASP A 214 15.51 20.23 -8.33
C ASP A 214 14.06 20.56 -7.96
N LYS A 215 13.35 19.57 -7.39
CA LYS A 215 11.95 19.71 -6.98
C LYS A 215 11.80 19.49 -5.49
N LEU A 216 11.17 20.47 -4.83
CA LEU A 216 10.75 20.39 -3.43
C LEU A 216 9.23 20.31 -3.37
N GLN A 217 8.73 19.31 -2.65
CA GLN A 217 7.31 19.16 -2.34
C GLN A 217 7.14 19.17 -0.82
N VAL A 218 6.28 20.04 -0.31
CA VAL A 218 5.98 20.15 1.12
C VAL A 218 4.48 20.05 1.32
N GLY A 219 4.07 19.36 2.37
CA GLY A 219 2.67 19.16 2.71
C GLY A 219 2.43 19.37 4.21
N LEU A 220 1.28 19.96 4.51
CA LEU A 220 0.75 20.09 5.86
C LEU A 220 -0.66 19.50 5.89
N GLY A 221 -0.90 18.59 6.83
CA GLY A 221 -2.17 17.96 7.07
C GLY A 221 -2.56 18.09 8.53
N VAL A 222 -3.85 18.24 8.77
CA VAL A 222 -4.43 18.08 10.10
C VAL A 222 -5.53 17.03 9.97
N ASN A 223 -5.48 16.03 10.83
CA ASN A 223 -6.52 15.04 11.01
C ASN A 223 -7.18 15.27 12.36
N VAL A 224 -8.49 15.53 12.37
CA VAL A 224 -9.27 15.70 13.60
C VAL A 224 -10.18 14.49 13.74
N GLY A 225 -10.06 13.78 14.88
CA GLY A 225 -10.88 12.62 15.23
C GLY A 225 -11.83 12.89 16.38
#